data_AF-A0A2S2QFY8-F1
#
_entry.id   AF-A0A2S2QFY8-F1
#
_cell.length_a   1.000
_cell.length_b   1.000
_cell.length_c   1.000
_cell.angle_alpha   90.00
_cell.angle_beta   90.00
_cell.angle_gamma   90.00
#
_symmetry.space_group_name_H-M   'P 1'
#
loop_
_entity.id
_entity.type
_entity.pdbx_description
1 polymer ?
#
loop_
_entity_poly.entity_id
_entity_poly.type
_entity_poly.pdbx_seq_one_letter_code
_entity_poly.pdbx_strand_id
1 'polypeptide(L)'
;MRGEYKGLQSRINGKCPTATFIWCCAHRLNLIVTKAVGFRSDAVDLFGNLEALYNFISGSKKRVAYYETAQKKYSTTKQGRRLKRVLTTRWMSHDYALESVLNTCESVIGTLKYSKQIEGCDDHTANNMAGCLMDYLLSKRFLMSGFWFKKLFNILAPLNTILQTKDLDLLVAVSVICEAQKTLQN
;
A
#
# COMPACT_ATOMS: atom_id res chain seq x y z
N MET A 1 19.30 -4.50 -13.24
CA MET A 1 19.31 -3.52 -12.13
C MET A 1 20.42 -2.52 -12.40
N ARG A 2 20.19 -1.20 -12.39
CA ARG A 2 21.30 -0.24 -12.36
C ARG A 2 21.76 -0.15 -10.90
N GLY A 3 22.73 -0.99 -10.54
CA GLY A 3 23.53 -0.79 -9.33
C GLY A 3 24.73 0.08 -9.67
N GLU A 4 25.27 0.76 -8.67
CA GLU A 4 26.47 1.60 -8.75
C GLU A 4 27.72 0.81 -9.23
N TYR A 5 27.74 -0.50 -8.95
CA TYR A 5 28.76 -1.43 -9.44
C TYR A 5 28.28 -2.12 -10.71
N LYS A 6 29.19 -2.39 -11.66
CA LYS A 6 28.98 -3.25 -12.83
C LYS A 6 28.38 -4.59 -12.35
N GLY A 7 27.04 -4.67 -12.36
CA GLY A 7 26.29 -5.59 -11.50
C GLY A 7 26.33 -7.05 -11.95
N LEU A 8 25.38 -7.85 -11.45
CA LEU A 8 25.19 -9.26 -11.81
C LEU A 8 25.25 -9.52 -13.32
N GLN A 9 24.70 -8.61 -14.12
CA GLN A 9 24.75 -8.68 -15.59
C GLN A 9 26.20 -8.71 -16.12
N SER A 10 27.09 -7.86 -15.61
CA SER A 10 28.49 -7.83 -16.05
C SER A 10 29.25 -9.10 -15.67
N ARG A 11 28.93 -9.69 -14.50
CA ARG A 11 29.52 -10.96 -14.06
C ARG A 11 29.05 -12.14 -14.93
N ILE A 12 27.77 -12.15 -15.30
CA ILE A 12 27.22 -13.19 -16.18
C ILE A 12 27.81 -13.05 -17.59
N ASN A 13 27.85 -11.83 -18.13
CA ASN A 13 28.39 -11.57 -19.47
C ASN A 13 29.88 -11.90 -19.58
N GLY A 14 30.64 -11.73 -18.49
CA GLY A 14 32.05 -12.14 -18.42
C GLY A 14 32.27 -13.65 -18.46
N LYS A 15 31.29 -14.46 -18.04
CA LYS A 15 31.35 -15.93 -18.11
C LYS A 15 30.69 -16.49 -19.36
N CYS A 16 29.64 -15.84 -19.86
CA CYS A 16 28.87 -16.26 -21.02
C CYS A 16 28.46 -15.03 -21.84
N PRO A 17 29.25 -14.64 -22.86
CA PRO A 17 28.98 -13.45 -23.68
C PRO A 17 27.71 -13.55 -24.53
N THR A 18 27.20 -14.76 -24.77
CA THR A 18 25.97 -15.02 -25.54
C THR A 18 24.71 -14.96 -24.68
N ALA A 19 24.84 -14.76 -23.36
CA ALA A 19 23.70 -14.72 -22.46
C ALA A 19 22.84 -13.47 -22.68
N THR A 20 21.60 -13.66 -23.13
CA THR A 20 20.63 -12.57 -23.28
C THR A 20 20.10 -12.13 -21.92
N PHE A 21 20.25 -10.84 -21.61
CA PHE A 21 19.70 -10.25 -20.39
C PHE A 21 18.34 -9.60 -20.68
N ILE A 22 17.28 -10.11 -20.06
CA ILE A 22 15.92 -9.56 -20.16
C ILE A 22 15.51 -8.98 -18.80
N TRP A 23 14.96 -7.77 -18.81
CA TRP A 23 14.46 -7.13 -17.60
C TRP A 23 13.14 -7.76 -17.16
N CYS A 24 13.01 -8.05 -15.86
CA CYS A 24 11.77 -8.54 -15.29
C CYS A 24 10.65 -7.49 -15.41
N CYS A 25 9.58 -7.82 -16.14
CA CYS A 25 8.43 -6.93 -16.35
C CYS A 25 7.69 -6.62 -15.05
N ALA A 26 7.50 -7.60 -14.16
CA ALA A 26 6.90 -7.37 -12.83
C ALA A 26 7.72 -6.36 -12.01
N HIS A 27 9.05 -6.45 -12.07
CA HIS A 27 9.92 -5.49 -11.40
C HIS A 27 9.83 -4.09 -12.01
N ARG A 28 9.75 -3.98 -13.34
CA ARG A 28 9.56 -2.69 -14.03
C ARG A 28 8.23 -2.05 -13.63
N LEU A 29 7.14 -2.83 -13.59
CA LEU A 29 5.84 -2.36 -13.13
C LEU A 29 5.94 -1.82 -11.69
N ASN A 30 6.57 -2.58 -10.79
CA ASN A 30 6.78 -2.14 -9.41
C ASN A 30 7.53 -0.81 -9.31
N LEU A 31 8.60 -0.61 -10.09
CA LEU A 31 9.35 0.65 -10.11
C LEU A 31 8.50 1.82 -10.60
N ILE A 32 7.67 1.62 -11.63
CA ILE A 32 6.79 2.65 -12.18
C ILE A 32 5.76 3.07 -11.13
N VAL A 33 5.09 2.11 -10.50
CA VAL A 33 4.05 2.39 -9.50
C VAL A 33 4.65 3.05 -8.26
N THR A 34 5.77 2.55 -7.74
CA THR A 34 6.46 3.18 -6.60
C THR A 34 6.88 4.62 -6.93
N LYS A 35 7.37 4.89 -8.14
CA LYS A 35 7.67 6.26 -8.56
C LYS A 35 6.41 7.14 -8.67
N ALA A 36 5.31 6.61 -9.20
CA ALA A 36 4.05 7.34 -9.31
C ALA A 36 3.51 7.74 -7.93
N VAL A 37 3.59 6.83 -6.96
CA VAL A 37 3.23 7.08 -5.55
C VAL A 37 4.15 8.11 -4.89
N GLY A 38 5.45 8.11 -5.23
CA GLY A 38 6.42 9.06 -4.67
C GLY A 38 6.45 10.45 -5.33
N PHE A 39 5.78 10.65 -6.46
CA PHE A 39 5.86 11.89 -7.24
C PHE A 39 4.77 12.91 -6.88
N ARG A 40 3.59 12.47 -6.47
CA ARG A 40 2.44 13.34 -6.16
C ARG A 40 2.33 13.59 -4.67
N SER A 41 2.19 14.85 -4.27
CA SER A 41 2.01 15.24 -2.85
C SER A 41 0.81 14.53 -2.21
N ASP A 42 -0.32 14.38 -2.91
CA ASP A 42 -1.49 13.67 -2.39
C ASP A 42 -1.23 12.18 -2.13
N ALA A 43 -0.37 11.56 -2.93
CA ALA A 43 0.01 10.16 -2.75
C ALA A 43 0.97 10.01 -1.57
N VAL A 44 1.99 10.88 -1.49
CA VAL A 44 2.92 10.94 -0.36
C VAL A 44 2.17 11.16 0.94
N ASP A 45 1.21 12.10 0.96
CA ASP A 45 0.39 12.37 2.13
C ASP A 45 -0.51 11.18 2.47
N LEU A 46 -1.16 10.55 1.49
CA LEU A 46 -1.99 9.36 1.71
C LEU A 46 -1.19 8.24 2.38
N PHE A 47 -0.11 7.80 1.75
CA PHE A 47 0.62 6.64 2.25
C PHE A 47 1.47 6.95 3.48
N GLY A 48 1.92 8.20 3.64
CA GLY A 48 2.55 8.67 4.87
C GLY A 48 1.59 8.63 6.06
N ASN A 49 0.34 9.09 5.89
CA ASN A 49 -0.67 9.02 6.95
C ASN A 49 -1.10 7.58 7.25
N LEU A 50 -1.16 6.70 6.24
CA LEU A 50 -1.41 5.26 6.46
C LEU A 50 -0.28 4.59 7.25
N GLU A 51 0.99 4.93 6.98
CA GLU A 51 2.12 4.44 7.77
C GLU A 51 2.09 5.01 9.20
N ALA A 52 1.80 6.30 9.37
CA ALA A 52 1.65 6.92 10.69
C ALA A 52 0.53 6.26 11.49
N LEU A 53 -0.61 5.97 10.87
CA LEU A 53 -1.73 5.26 11.48
C LEU A 53 -1.32 3.84 11.92
N TYR A 54 -0.63 3.11 11.05
CA TYR A 54 -0.12 1.77 11.37
C TYR A 54 0.80 1.82 12.59
N ASN A 55 1.75 2.76 12.62
CA ASN A 55 2.70 2.92 13.72
C ASN A 55 1.99 3.34 15.01
N PHE A 56 1.01 4.25 14.92
CA PHE A 56 0.23 4.69 16.06
C PHE A 56 -0.51 3.52 16.71
N ILE A 57 -1.32 2.78 15.96
CA ILE A 57 -2.11 1.67 16.50
C ILE A 57 -1.19 0.52 16.95
N SER A 58 -0.21 0.14 16.13
CA SER A 58 0.70 -0.97 16.44
C SER A 58 1.70 -0.66 17.56
N GLY A 59 1.92 0.62 17.86
CA GLY A 59 2.81 1.08 18.92
C GLY A 59 2.29 0.82 20.35
N SER A 60 1.02 0.45 20.52
CA SER A 60 0.44 0.10 21.84
C SER A 60 -0.35 -1.19 21.75
N LYS A 61 0.01 -2.17 22.60
CA LYS A 61 -0.74 -3.44 22.72
C LYS A 61 -2.21 -3.19 23.10
N LYS A 62 -2.49 -2.15 23.89
CA LYS A 62 -3.86 -1.74 24.27
C LYS A 62 -4.66 -1.30 23.04
N ARG A 63 -4.06 -0.45 22.19
CA ARG A 63 -4.70 0.03 20.94
C ARG A 63 -4.94 -1.11 19.95
N VAL A 64 -3.99 -2.03 19.80
CA VAL A 64 -4.17 -3.23 18.96
C VAL A 64 -5.32 -4.10 19.46
N ALA A 65 -5.38 -4.40 20.76
CA ALA A 65 -6.43 -5.23 21.34
C ALA A 65 -7.82 -4.58 21.21
N TYR A 66 -7.90 -3.26 21.40
CA TYR A 66 -9.12 -2.50 21.18
C TYR A 66 -9.54 -2.55 19.71
N TYR A 67 -8.60 -2.33 18.78
CA TYR A 67 -8.87 -2.41 17.35
C TYR A 67 -9.41 -3.79 16.92
N GLU A 68 -8.85 -4.88 17.44
CA GLU A 68 -9.36 -6.24 17.19
C GLU A 68 -10.78 -6.45 17.74
N THR A 69 -11.08 -5.87 18.92
CA THR A 69 -12.42 -5.91 19.51
C THR A 69 -13.41 -5.06 18.72
N ALA A 70 -13.01 -3.86 18.31
CA ALA A 70 -13.81 -2.96 17.50
C ALA A 70 -14.17 -3.59 16.15
N GLN A 71 -13.24 -4.33 15.53
CA GLN A 71 -13.53 -5.08 14.31
C GLN A 71 -14.62 -6.13 14.48
N LYS A 72 -14.66 -6.84 15.60
CA LYS A 72 -15.75 -7.80 15.88
C LYS A 72 -17.10 -7.11 16.07
N LYS A 73 -17.09 -5.85 16.51
CA LYS A 73 -18.31 -5.06 16.73
C LYS A 73 -18.85 -4.45 15.43
N TYR A 74 -17.97 -3.89 14.61
CA TYR A 74 -18.35 -3.13 13.42
C TYR A 74 -18.34 -3.97 12.12
N SER A 75 -17.57 -5.05 12.07
CA SER A 75 -17.44 -5.88 10.87
C SER A 75 -18.31 -7.13 10.95
N THR A 76 -19.08 -7.39 9.90
CA THR A 76 -19.82 -8.65 9.70
C THR A 76 -18.93 -9.81 9.27
N THR A 77 -17.67 -9.55 8.89
CA THR A 77 -16.71 -10.60 8.51
C THR A 77 -16.02 -11.18 9.74
N LYS A 78 -16.12 -12.50 9.93
CA LYS A 78 -15.57 -13.23 11.10
C LYS A 78 -14.04 -13.20 11.21
N GLN A 79 -13.31 -12.82 10.16
CA GLN A 79 -11.86 -12.73 10.19
C GLN A 79 -11.40 -11.29 10.46
N GLY A 80 -10.80 -11.08 11.62
CA GLY A 80 -10.14 -9.82 11.96
C GLY A 80 -9.01 -9.51 10.97
N ARG A 81 -9.04 -8.32 10.37
CA ARG A 81 -8.01 -7.81 9.46
C ARG A 81 -7.01 -6.97 10.25
N ARG A 82 -5.74 -7.38 10.20
CA ARG A 82 -4.64 -6.57 10.74
C ARG A 82 -4.29 -5.45 9.78
N LEU A 83 -4.03 -4.25 10.31
CA LEU A 83 -3.46 -3.17 9.53
C LEU A 83 -2.12 -3.60 8.92
N LYS A 84 -1.88 -3.15 7.69
CA LYS A 84 -0.65 -3.47 6.96
C LYS A 84 0.24 -2.25 6.92
N ARG A 85 1.55 -2.50 7.01
CA ARG A 85 2.56 -1.45 6.88
C ARG A 85 2.75 -1.13 5.39
N VAL A 86 2.91 0.15 5.08
CA VAL A 86 3.39 0.61 3.78
C VAL A 86 4.88 0.30 3.67
N LEU A 87 5.28 -0.49 2.67
CA LEU A 87 6.67 -0.84 2.40
C LEU A 87 7.09 -0.29 1.04
N THR A 88 8.13 0.53 1.02
CA THR A 88 8.57 1.26 -0.17
C THR A 88 9.03 0.37 -1.33
N THR A 89 9.49 -0.85 -1.04
CA THR A 89 10.07 -1.76 -2.04
C THR A 89 9.04 -2.54 -2.87
N ARG A 90 7.81 -2.70 -2.39
CA ARG A 90 6.73 -3.44 -3.08
C ARG A 90 5.47 -2.60 -3.12
N TRP A 91 5.08 -2.15 -4.31
CA TRP A 91 3.91 -1.31 -4.50
C TRP A 91 2.63 -1.96 -3.94
N MET A 92 2.50 -3.30 -4.00
CA MET A 92 1.40 -4.05 -3.40
C MET A 92 1.20 -3.80 -1.90
N SER A 93 2.25 -3.42 -1.16
CA SER A 93 2.09 -3.08 0.26
C SER A 93 1.26 -1.81 0.46
N HIS A 94 1.29 -0.88 -0.50
CA HIS A 94 0.48 0.34 -0.51
C HIS A 94 -0.99 -0.03 -0.73
N ASP A 95 -1.25 -0.95 -1.65
CA ASP A 95 -2.57 -1.51 -1.91
C ASP A 95 -3.14 -2.20 -0.67
N TYR A 96 -2.40 -3.15 -0.08
CA TYR A 96 -2.83 -3.86 1.13
C TYR A 96 -3.03 -2.92 2.34
N ALA A 97 -2.20 -1.90 2.50
CA ALA A 97 -2.35 -0.91 3.57
C ALA A 97 -3.64 -0.11 3.39
N LEU A 98 -3.85 0.44 2.20
CA LEU A 98 -5.05 1.21 1.86
C LEU A 98 -6.32 0.35 1.98
N GLU A 99 -6.29 -0.86 1.42
CA GLU A 99 -7.41 -1.79 1.49
C GLU A 99 -7.72 -2.18 2.94
N SER A 100 -6.71 -2.43 3.77
CA SER A 100 -6.93 -2.75 5.19
C SER A 100 -7.64 -1.62 5.93
N VAL A 101 -7.23 -0.37 5.70
CA VAL A 101 -7.83 0.80 6.35
C VAL A 101 -9.24 1.07 5.84
N LEU A 102 -9.47 1.03 4.51
CA LEU A 102 -10.80 1.27 3.95
C LEU A 102 -11.82 0.22 4.43
N ASN A 103 -11.43 -1.05 4.52
CA ASN A 103 -12.33 -2.12 4.95
C ASN A 103 -12.56 -2.15 6.47
N THR A 104 -11.70 -1.50 7.26
CA THR A 104 -11.83 -1.46 8.73
C THR A 104 -11.97 -0.03 9.25
N CYS A 105 -12.41 0.90 8.40
CA CYS A 105 -12.42 2.33 8.68
C CYS A 105 -13.17 2.67 9.98
N GLU A 106 -14.33 2.05 10.21
CA GLU A 106 -15.10 2.23 11.44
C GLU A 106 -14.34 1.77 12.69
N SER A 107 -13.63 0.65 12.58
CA SER A 107 -12.81 0.10 13.67
C SER A 107 -11.58 0.94 13.95
N VAL A 108 -10.96 1.48 12.89
CA VAL A 108 -9.87 2.45 13.00
C VAL A 108 -10.35 3.72 13.73
N ILE A 109 -11.43 4.34 13.27
CA ILE A 109 -11.99 5.55 13.89
C ILE A 109 -12.39 5.28 15.34
N GLY A 110 -13.02 4.14 15.62
CA GLY A 110 -13.36 3.73 16.98
C GLY A 110 -12.12 3.63 17.89
N THR A 111 -11.02 3.08 17.37
CA THR A 111 -9.75 2.97 18.10
C THR A 111 -9.11 4.33 18.36
N LEU A 112 -9.16 5.24 17.40
CA LEU A 112 -8.65 6.61 17.57
C LEU A 112 -9.47 7.37 18.63
N LYS A 113 -10.80 7.24 18.61
CA LYS A 113 -11.68 7.81 19.65
C LYS A 113 -11.38 7.26 21.04
N TYR A 114 -11.19 5.94 21.14
CA TYR A 114 -10.80 5.27 22.38
C TYR A 114 -9.48 5.83 22.93
N SER A 115 -8.46 5.97 22.07
CA SER A 115 -7.17 6.53 22.47
C SER A 115 -7.29 7.95 23.00
N LYS A 116 -8.10 8.80 22.37
CA LYS A 116 -8.35 10.17 22.87
C LYS A 116 -9.03 10.18 24.24
N GLN A 117 -9.96 9.27 24.49
CA GLN A 117 -10.73 9.22 25.74
C GLN A 117 -9.95 8.62 26.92
N ILE A 118 -9.11 7.61 26.66
CA ILE A 118 -8.46 6.83 27.72
C ILE A 118 -6.98 7.16 27.88
N GLU A 119 -6.25 7.41 26.79
CA GLU A 119 -4.81 7.76 26.83
C GLU A 119 -4.60 9.29 26.85
N GLY A 120 -5.65 10.08 26.57
CA GLY A 120 -5.56 11.53 26.40
C GLY A 120 -5.24 12.35 27.65
N CYS A 121 -5.27 11.73 28.83
CA CYS A 121 -4.94 12.39 30.09
C CYS A 121 -3.42 12.41 30.39
N ASP A 122 -2.65 11.45 29.85
CA ASP A 122 -1.24 11.25 30.21
C ASP A 122 -0.25 11.58 29.07
N ASP A 123 -0.69 11.53 27.80
CA ASP A 123 0.16 11.80 26.64
C ASP A 123 -0.53 12.73 25.61
N HIS A 124 -0.23 14.02 25.70
CA HIS A 124 -0.72 15.04 24.77
C HIS A 124 -0.28 14.79 23.32
N THR A 125 0.86 14.15 23.09
CA THR A 125 1.37 13.87 21.73
C THR A 125 0.53 12.78 21.07
N ALA A 126 0.24 11.71 21.80
CA ALA A 126 -0.62 10.63 21.31
C ALA A 126 -2.06 11.12 21.08
N ASN A 127 -2.59 11.97 21.96
CA ASN A 127 -3.92 12.56 21.80
C ASN A 127 -4.02 13.42 20.53
N ASN A 128 -3.04 14.32 20.33
CA ASN A 128 -2.99 15.17 19.14
C ASN A 128 -2.84 14.34 17.87
N MET A 129 -1.95 13.35 17.87
CA MET A 129 -1.78 12.45 16.72
C MET A 129 -3.06 11.68 16.39
N ALA A 130 -3.77 11.15 17.40
CA ALA A 130 -5.05 10.47 17.19
C ALA A 130 -6.12 11.41 16.61
N GLY A 131 -6.16 12.67 17.06
CA GLY A 131 -7.01 13.72 16.50
C GLY A 131 -6.70 13.99 15.04
N CYS A 132 -5.44 14.32 14.72
CA CYS A 132 -5.00 14.62 13.35
C CYS A 132 -5.26 13.46 12.38
N LEU A 133 -4.97 12.22 12.80
CA LEU A 133 -5.24 11.03 11.98
C LEU A 133 -6.73 10.83 11.74
N MET A 134 -7.57 11.07 12.75
CA MET A 134 -9.02 10.96 12.61
C MET A 134 -9.58 12.04 11.67
N ASP A 135 -9.14 13.29 11.82
CA ASP A 135 -9.56 14.40 10.96
C ASP A 135 -9.11 14.15 9.51
N TYR A 136 -7.91 13.61 9.32
CA TYR A 136 -7.40 13.23 8.00
C TYR A 136 -8.26 12.13 7.36
N LEU A 137 -8.55 11.05 8.07
CA LEU A 137 -9.37 9.93 7.56
C LEU A 137 -10.80 10.35 7.18
N LEU A 138 -11.33 11.38 7.82
CA LEU A 138 -12.65 11.96 7.51
C LEU A 138 -12.59 13.08 6.46
N SER A 139 -11.39 13.51 6.08
CA SER A 139 -11.21 14.59 5.12
C SER A 139 -11.59 14.17 3.70
N LYS A 140 -12.10 15.13 2.92
CA LYS A 140 -12.31 14.95 1.47
C LYS A 140 -11.01 14.54 0.77
N ARG A 141 -9.86 15.02 1.24
CA ARG A 141 -8.56 14.73 0.66
C ARG A 141 -8.26 13.22 0.71
N PHE A 142 -8.40 12.62 1.89
CA PHE A 142 -8.23 11.17 2.06
C PHE A 142 -9.21 10.37 1.21
N LEU A 143 -10.50 10.74 1.22
CA LEU A 143 -11.50 10.01 0.45
C LEU A 143 -11.17 10.07 -1.05
N MET A 144 -10.88 11.24 -1.59
CA MET A 144 -10.53 11.39 -2.99
C MET A 144 -9.27 10.59 -3.34
N SER A 145 -8.14 10.83 -2.66
CA SER A 145 -6.89 10.13 -2.96
C SER A 145 -7.02 8.63 -2.74
N GLY A 146 -7.64 8.20 -1.64
CA GLY A 146 -7.84 6.81 -1.28
C GLY A 146 -8.67 6.04 -2.31
N PHE A 147 -9.82 6.57 -2.74
CA PHE A 147 -10.63 5.88 -3.75
C PHE A 147 -9.98 5.89 -5.13
N TRP A 148 -9.26 6.96 -5.50
CA TRP A 148 -8.47 7.01 -6.73
C TRP A 148 -7.37 5.95 -6.75
N PHE A 149 -6.57 5.85 -5.68
CA PHE A 149 -5.52 4.83 -5.59
C PHE A 149 -6.08 3.41 -5.51
N LYS A 150 -7.23 3.21 -4.85
CA LYS A 150 -7.94 1.91 -4.87
C LYS A 150 -8.33 1.52 -6.30
N LYS A 151 -8.90 2.44 -7.08
CA LYS A 151 -9.24 2.18 -8.49
C LYS A 151 -7.98 1.86 -9.30
N LEU A 152 -6.91 2.64 -9.12
CA LEU A 152 -5.63 2.42 -9.79
C LEU A 152 -5.07 1.02 -9.49
N PHE A 153 -5.01 0.63 -8.21
CA PHE A 153 -4.46 -0.66 -7.83
C PHE A 153 -5.32 -1.84 -8.31
N ASN A 154 -6.65 -1.70 -8.34
CA ASN A 154 -7.53 -2.71 -8.92
C ASN A 154 -7.27 -2.94 -10.42
N ILE A 155 -6.93 -1.89 -11.18
CA ILE A 155 -6.55 -2.02 -12.60
C ILE A 155 -5.18 -2.74 -12.74
N LEU A 156 -4.26 -2.47 -11.82
CA LEU A 156 -2.90 -3.02 -11.85
C LEU A 156 -2.77 -4.42 -11.23
N ALA A 157 -3.72 -4.85 -10.41
CA ALA A 157 -3.66 -6.13 -9.72
C ALA A 157 -3.64 -7.34 -10.69
N PRO A 158 -4.50 -7.43 -11.72
CA PRO A 158 -4.44 -8.51 -12.71
C PRO A 158 -3.11 -8.54 -13.46
N LEU A 159 -2.61 -7.36 -13.86
CA LEU A 159 -1.31 -7.23 -14.52
C LEU A 159 -0.17 -7.79 -13.67
N ASN A 160 -0.15 -7.42 -12.40
CA ASN A 160 0.90 -7.84 -11.50
C ASN A 160 0.86 -9.35 -11.23
N THR A 161 -0.33 -9.95 -11.16
CA THR A 161 -0.48 -11.40 -11.07
C THR A 161 0.06 -12.09 -12.31
N ILE A 162 -0.37 -11.67 -13.51
CA ILE A 162 0.07 -12.26 -14.78
C ILE A 162 1.58 -12.19 -14.92
N LEU A 163 2.17 -11.01 -14.69
CA LEU A 163 3.61 -10.78 -14.83
C LEU A 163 4.47 -11.56 -13.80
N GLN A 164 3.87 -12.11 -12.75
CA GLN A 164 4.55 -12.93 -11.73
C GLN A 164 4.29 -14.43 -11.92
N THR A 165 3.39 -14.83 -12.81
CA THR A 165 3.11 -16.24 -13.10
C THR A 165 4.32 -16.92 -13.77
N LYS A 166 4.58 -18.18 -13.39
CA LYS A 166 5.70 -18.96 -13.94
C LYS A 166 5.54 -19.22 -15.45
N ASP A 167 4.34 -19.57 -15.86
CA ASP A 167 3.97 -19.84 -17.26
C ASP A 167 3.42 -18.57 -17.90
N LEU A 168 4.28 -17.55 -18.02
CA LEU A 168 3.90 -16.27 -18.60
C LEU A 168 3.69 -16.40 -20.12
N ASP A 169 2.43 -16.30 -20.56
CA ASP A 169 2.12 -16.05 -21.95
C ASP A 169 2.36 -14.57 -22.28
N LEU A 170 3.35 -14.31 -23.14
CA LEU A 170 3.74 -12.96 -23.54
C LEU A 170 2.65 -12.23 -24.35
N LEU A 171 1.86 -12.95 -25.15
CA LEU A 171 0.77 -12.36 -25.93
C LEU A 171 -0.35 -11.88 -25.00
N VAL A 172 -0.71 -12.71 -24.03
CA VAL A 172 -1.68 -12.35 -22.98
C VAL A 172 -1.15 -11.19 -22.14
N ALA A 173 0.13 -11.20 -21.76
CA ALA A 173 0.72 -10.10 -20.99
C ALA A 173 0.62 -8.76 -21.75
N VAL A 174 0.88 -8.75 -23.06
CA VAL A 174 0.77 -7.54 -23.89
C VAL A 174 -0.68 -7.07 -24.00
N SER A 175 -1.64 -7.98 -24.19
CA SER A 175 -3.05 -7.60 -24.29
C SER A 175 -3.57 -6.94 -23.01
N VAL A 176 -3.25 -7.50 -21.83
CA VAL A 176 -3.65 -6.91 -20.55
C VAL A 176 -2.96 -5.57 -20.29
N ILE A 177 -1.70 -5.39 -20.71
CA ILE A 177 -1.01 -4.09 -20.60
C ILE A 177 -1.74 -3.03 -21.44
N CYS A 178 -2.12 -3.37 -22.66
CA CYS A 178 -2.88 -2.49 -23.54
C CYS A 178 -4.25 -2.13 -22.95
N GLU A 179 -4.95 -3.10 -22.35
CA GLU A 179 -6.24 -2.88 -21.70
C GLU A 179 -6.13 -1.97 -20.47
N ALA A 180 -5.15 -2.21 -19.60
CA ALA A 180 -4.88 -1.36 -18.46
C ALA A 180 -4.52 0.07 -18.90
N GLN A 181 -3.71 0.21 -19.95
CA GLN A 181 -3.35 1.52 -20.50
C GLN A 181 -4.58 2.28 -21.00
N LYS A 182 -5.47 1.63 -21.76
CA LYS A 182 -6.75 2.23 -22.19
C LYS A 182 -7.62 2.66 -21.01
N THR A 183 -7.70 1.81 -19.98
CA THR A 183 -8.51 2.06 -18.78
C THR A 183 -7.97 3.23 -17.96
N LEU A 184 -6.66 3.48 -17.99
CA LEU A 184 -6.03 4.62 -17.31
C LEU A 184 -6.09 5.93 -18.10
N GLN A 185 -6.33 5.86 -19.42
CA GLN A 185 -6.47 7.02 -20.30
C GLN A 185 -7.91 7.56 -20.38
N ASN A 186 -8.89 6.77 -19.93
CA ASN A 186 -10.31 7.12 -19.81
C ASN A 186 -10.67 7.56 -18.39
#